data_AF-A0A6B3FG78-F1
#
_entry.id   AF-A0A6B3FG78-F1
#
_cell.length_a   1.000
_cell.length_b   1.000
_cell.length_c   1.000
_cell.angle_alpha   90.00
_cell.angle_beta   90.00
_cell.angle_gamma   90.00
#
_symmetry.space_group_name_H-M   'P 1'
#
loop_
_entity.id
_entity.type
_entity.pdbx_description
1 polymer ?
#
loop_
_entity_poly.entity_id
_entity_poly.type
_entity_poly.pdbx_seq_one_letter_code
_entity_poly.pdbx_strand_id
1 'polypeptide(L)' 'TAIASVNRHRNFFGERLSIRAGSHGPAYSSCVAFGVERWVHAMILAHGTAEQALERLRAAVTGS' A
#
# COMPACT_ATOMS: atom_id res chain seq x y z
N THR A 1 12.72 -1.83 7.63
CA THR A 1 12.00 -0.76 6.89
C THR A 1 10.56 -1.17 6.66
N ALA A 2 9.58 -0.36 7.07
CA ALA A 2 8.18 -0.59 6.72
C ALA A 2 7.90 -0.07 5.30
N ILE A 3 7.69 -0.95 4.33
CA ILE A 3 7.50 -0.58 2.91
C ILE A 3 6.02 -0.39 2.52
N ALA A 4 5.11 -0.90 3.34
CA ALA A 4 3.67 -0.72 3.18
C ALA A 4 2.97 -0.74 4.55
N SER A 5 1.70 -0.31 4.57
CA SER A 5 0.82 -0.47 5.73
C SER A 5 -0.57 -0.90 5.28
N VAL A 6 -1.25 -1.65 6.15
CA VAL A 6 -2.67 -1.99 6.02
C VAL A 6 -3.36 -1.47 7.28
N ASN A 7 -4.29 -0.54 7.10
CA ASN A 7 -4.93 0.14 8.22
C ASN A 7 -6.43 -0.16 8.19
N ARG A 8 -6.94 -0.75 9.28
CA ARG A 8 -8.38 -0.93 9.50
C ARG A 8 -8.90 0.21 10.38
N HIS A 9 -9.59 1.16 9.78
CA HIS A 9 -10.12 2.34 10.48
C HIS A 9 -11.48 2.08 11.14
N ARG A 10 -12.10 0.93 10.82
CA ARG A 10 -13.47 0.61 11.24
C ARG A 10 -14.41 1.77 10.86
N ASN A 11 -15.26 2.21 11.77
CA ASN A 11 -16.24 3.28 11.62
C ASN A 11 -15.67 4.70 11.82
N PHE A 12 -14.39 4.90 12.13
CA PHE A 12 -13.84 6.22 12.48
C PHE A 12 -14.17 7.31 11.43
N PHE A 13 -13.90 7.03 10.16
CA PHE A 13 -14.22 7.95 9.06
C PHE A 13 -15.72 8.02 8.77
N GLY A 14 -16.45 6.90 8.95
CA GLY A 14 -17.91 6.87 8.81
C GLY A 14 -18.61 7.81 9.79
N GLU A 15 -18.18 7.81 11.05
CA GLU A 15 -18.74 8.66 12.10
C GLU A 15 -18.39 10.13 11.90
N ARG A 16 -17.11 10.44 11.68
CA ARG A 16 -16.65 11.85 11.59
C ARG A 16 -17.07 12.57 10.32
N LEU A 17 -17.28 11.83 9.23
CA LEU A 17 -17.62 12.40 7.93
C LEU A 17 -19.08 12.14 7.54
N SER A 18 -19.89 11.59 8.46
CA SER A 18 -21.29 11.24 8.22
C SER A 18 -21.50 10.32 7.00
N ILE A 19 -20.55 9.42 6.73
CA ILE A 19 -20.64 8.46 5.62
C ILE A 19 -21.39 7.22 6.12
N ARG A 20 -22.42 6.79 5.40
CA ARG A 20 -23.27 5.65 5.78
C ARG A 20 -23.15 4.49 4.80
N ALA A 21 -23.13 3.27 5.32
CA ALA A 21 -23.24 2.04 4.53
C ALA A 21 -24.70 1.56 4.52
N GLY A 22 -25.54 2.27 3.77
CA GLY A 22 -26.99 2.05 3.76
C GLY A 22 -27.66 2.40 5.10
N SER A 23 -28.70 1.65 5.47
CA SER A 23 -29.45 1.87 6.72
C SER A 23 -28.72 1.43 7.99
N HIS A 24 -27.63 0.67 7.86
CA HIS A 24 -26.94 -0.04 8.96
C HIS A 24 -26.03 0.85 9.84
N GLY A 25 -25.97 2.15 9.57
CA GLY A 25 -25.18 3.10 10.35
C GLY A 25 -23.90 3.58 9.64
N PRO A 26 -22.90 4.07 10.40
CA PRO A 26 -21.65 4.60 9.86
C PRO A 26 -20.89 3.57 9.01
N ALA A 27 -20.34 4.01 7.88
CA ALA A 27 -19.57 3.17 6.99
C ALA A 27 -18.24 2.72 7.63
N TYR A 28 -17.87 1.47 7.37
CA TYR A 28 -16.57 0.92 7.74
C TYR A 28 -15.57 1.10 6.59
N SER A 29 -14.31 1.40 6.93
CA SER A 29 -13.26 1.60 5.93
C SER A 29 -11.92 1.00 6.36
N SER A 30 -11.09 0.75 5.36
CA SER A 30 -9.68 0.36 5.49
C SER A 30 -8.88 0.97 4.35
N CYS A 31 -7.56 1.14 4.53
CA CYS A 31 -6.66 1.51 3.44
C CYS A 31 -5.44 0.59 3.38
N VAL A 32 -4.84 0.54 2.19
CA VAL A 32 -3.47 0.07 1.99
C VAL A 32 -2.65 1.24 1.48
N ALA A 33 -1.45 1.42 2.01
CA ALA A 33 -0.53 2.46 1.58
C ALA A 33 0.84 1.85 1.28
N PHE A 34 1.42 2.21 0.13
CA PHE A 34 2.76 1.79 -0.30
C PHE A 34 3.69 3.00 -0.26
N GLY A 35 4.78 2.91 0.49
CA GLY A 35 5.82 3.94 0.48
C GLY A 35 6.77 3.70 -0.68
N VAL A 36 6.55 4.38 -1.81
CA VAL A 36 7.27 4.12 -3.07
C VAL A 36 8.78 4.22 -2.89
N GLU A 37 9.28 5.26 -2.21
CA GLU A 37 10.71 5.45 -1.95
C GLU A 37 11.27 4.36 -1.04
N ARG A 38 10.46 3.84 -0.10
CA ARG A 38 10.86 2.73 0.77
C ARG A 38 10.91 1.41 0.00
N TRP A 39 10.03 1.21 -0.97
CA TRP A 39 10.11 0.10 -1.91
C TRP A 39 11.35 0.21 -2.79
N VAL A 40 11.64 1.37 -3.38
CA VAL A 40 12.86 1.61 -4.15
C VAL A 40 14.10 1.32 -3.30
N HIS A 41 14.15 1.84 -2.08
CA HIS A 41 15.24 1.58 -1.14
C HIS A 41 15.39 0.09 -0.80
N ALA A 42 14.29 -0.61 -0.52
CA ALA A 42 14.31 -2.05 -0.24
C ALA A 42 14.78 -2.87 -1.45
N MET A 43 14.39 -2.49 -2.66
CA MET A 43 14.79 -3.15 -3.91
C MET A 43 16.28 -2.95 -4.21
N ILE A 44 16.81 -1.74 -4.01
CA ILE A 44 18.26 -1.45 -4.10
C ILE A 44 19.01 -2.27 -3.04
N LEU A 45 18.54 -2.26 -1.79
CA LEU A 45 19.17 -3.05 -0.71
C LEU A 45 19.21 -4.54 -1.02
N ALA A 46 18.18 -5.09 -1.68
CA ALA A 46 18.09 -6.51 -2.01
C ALA A 46 18.83 -6.91 -3.29
N HIS A 47 19.02 -5.98 -4.25
CA HIS A 47 19.46 -6.32 -5.60
C HIS A 47 20.68 -5.53 -6.10
N GLY A 48 21.25 -4.63 -5.28
CA GLY A 48 22.43 -3.85 -5.61
C GLY A 48 22.07 -2.45 -6.08
N THR A 49 22.34 -2.10 -7.34
CA THR A 49 22.07 -0.76 -7.87
C THR A 49 20.60 -0.56 -8.25
N ALA A 50 20.21 0.70 -8.51
CA ALA A 50 18.88 1.01 -9.03
C ALA A 50 18.60 0.33 -10.38
N GLU A 51 19.60 0.23 -11.25
CA GLU A 51 19.52 -0.43 -12.54
C GLU A 51 19.28 -1.93 -12.38
N GLN A 52 20.03 -2.59 -11.49
CA GLN A 52 19.86 -4.02 -11.20
C GLN A 52 18.49 -4.31 -10.58
N ALA A 53 18.02 -3.44 -9.68
CA ALA A 53 16.70 -3.52 -9.09
C ALA A 53 15.58 -3.33 -10.12
N LEU A 54 15.74 -2.40 -11.06
CA LEU A 54 14.80 -2.16 -12.16
C LEU A 54 14.74 -3.36 -13.12
N GLU A 55 15.88 -4.00 -13.40
CA GLU A 55 15.91 -5.21 -14.21
C GLU A 55 15.13 -6.36 -13.56
N ARG A 56 15.29 -6.53 -12.23
CA ARG A 56 14.49 -7.50 -11.47
C ARG A 56 12.99 -7.22 -11.55
N LEU A 57 12.59 -5.95 -11.44
CA LEU A 57 11.19 -5.55 -11.56
C LEU A 57 10.64 -5.83 -12.96
N ARG A 58 11.39 -5.50 -14.03
CA ARG A 58 10.98 -5.78 -15.42
C ARG A 58 10.80 -7.27 -15.66
N ALA A 59 11.76 -8.09 -15.24
CA ALA A 59 11.68 -9.54 -15.36
C ALA A 59 10.46 -10.13 -14.62
N ALA A 60 10.06 -9.55 -13.48
CA ALA A 60 8.87 -9.99 -12.74
C ALA A 60 7.56 -9.61 -13.45
N VAL A 61 7.52 -8.48 -14.16
CA VAL A 61 6.34 -8.01 -14.90
C VAL A 61 6.13 -8.78 -16.20
N THR A 62 7.20 -9.20 -16.88
CA THR A 62 7.12 -9.92 -18.16
C THR A 62 6.99 -11.43 -18.01
N GLY A 63 7.24 -11.98 -16.82
CA GLY A 63 7.14 -13.41 -16.51
C GLY A 63 5.79 -13.88 -15.96
N SER A 64 4.71 -13.09 -16.11
CA SER A 64 3.34 -13.44 -15.73
C SER A 64 2.45 -13.68 -16.94
#